data_AF-A0A962JRZ2-F1
#
_entry.id   AF-A0A962JRZ2-F1
#
_cell.length_a   1.000
_cell.length_b   1.000
_cell.length_c   1.000
_cell.angle_alpha   90.00
_cell.angle_beta   90.00
_cell.angle_gamma   90.00
#
_symmetry.space_group_name_H-M   'P 1'
#
loop_
_entity.id
_entity.type
_entity.pdbx_description
1 polymer ?
#
loop_
_entity_poly.entity_id
_entity_poly.type
_entity_poly.pdbx_seq_one_letter_code
_entity_poly.pdbx_strand_id
1 'polypeptide(L)' 'NLYQLLEIAKHSETMEEFVVYKALYGEQGIWIRPLKMFEETIERDGIQLKRFEFVED' A
#
# COMPACT_ATOMS: atom_id res chain seq x y z
N ASN A 1 -0.30 0.56 -12.19
CA ASN A 1 -1.66 0.82 -11.68
C ASN A 1 -1.60 1.91 -10.64
N LEU A 2 -2.57 2.81 -10.62
CA LEU A 2 -2.69 3.85 -9.59
C LEU A 2 -3.59 3.39 -8.45
N TYR A 3 -3.27 3.88 -7.26
CA TYR A 3 -4.00 3.63 -6.02
C TYR A 3 -4.12 4.94 -5.25
N GLN A 4 -5.22 5.10 -4.51
CA GLN A 4 -5.41 6.20 -3.59
C GLN A 4 -5.18 5.70 -2.16
N LEU A 5 -4.24 6.30 -1.44
CA LEU A 5 -4.10 6.12 0.00
C LEU A 5 -5.33 6.75 0.68
N LEU A 6 -6.02 5.98 1.52
CA LEU A 6 -7.19 6.47 2.26
C LEU A 6 -6.84 6.79 3.70
N GLU A 7 -6.15 5.88 4.40
CA GLU A 7 -5.83 6.03 5.82
C GLU A 7 -4.72 5.05 6.26
N ILE A 8 -4.07 5.32 7.40
CA ILE A 8 -3.29 4.34 8.16
C ILE A 8 -4.13 3.90 9.36
N ALA A 9 -4.56 2.64 9.35
CA ALA A 9 -5.34 2.03 10.42
C ALA A 9 -4.47 1.24 11.40
N LYS A 10 -4.94 1.10 12.63
CA LYS A 10 -4.29 0.28 13.66
C LYS A 10 -5.13 -0.96 13.98
N HIS A 11 -4.51 -2.13 13.89
CA HIS A 11 -5.16 -3.38 14.25
C HIS A 11 -5.39 -3.43 15.76
N SER A 12 -6.63 -3.54 16.22
CA SER A 12 -6.99 -3.33 17.63
C SER A 12 -6.41 -4.37 18.58
N GLU A 13 -6.20 -5.60 18.12
CA GLU A 13 -5.70 -6.69 18.96
C GLU A 13 -4.17 -6.71 19.05
N THR A 14 -3.49 -6.35 17.96
CA THR A 14 -2.02 -6.48 17.86
C THR A 14 -1.30 -5.14 17.88
N MET A 15 -2.05 -4.04 17.75
CA MET A 15 -1.53 -2.68 17.64
C MET A 15 -0.64 -2.46 16.42
N GLU A 16 -0.64 -3.36 15.44
CA GLU A 16 0.09 -3.24 14.19
C GLU A 16 -0.58 -2.25 13.24
N GLU A 17 0.22 -1.53 12.46
CA GLU A 17 -0.26 -0.52 11.52
C GLU A 17 -0.47 -1.13 10.13
N PHE A 18 -1.56 -0.72 9.50
CA PHE A 18 -1.99 -1.14 8.17
C PHE A 18 -2.34 0.08 7.32
N VAL A 19 -1.99 0.01 6.04
CA VAL A 19 -2.41 0.98 5.03
C VAL A 19 -3.75 0.53 4.48
N VAL A 20 -4.74 1.43 4.49
CA VAL A 20 -6.03 1.29 3.81
C VAL A 20 -5.95 2.09 2.51
N TYR A 21 -6.14 1.44 1.37
CA TYR A 21 -5.99 2.07 0.05
C TYR A 21 -6.98 1.50 -0.96
N LYS A 22 -7.33 2.32 -1.96
CA LYS A 22 -8.29 1.98 -3.01
C LYS A 22 -7.59 1.85 -4.36
N ALA A 23 -7.90 0.80 -5.11
CA ALA A 23 -7.48 0.68 -6.50
C ALA A 23 -8.21 1.72 -7.37
N LEU A 24 -7.50 2.43 -8.24
CA LEU A 24 -8.10 3.36 -9.21
C LEU A 24 -8.34 2.72 -10.58
N TYR A 25 -8.42 1.39 -10.63
CA TYR A 25 -8.62 0.58 -11.83
C TYR A 25 -9.51 -0.63 -11.51
N GLY A 26 -10.04 -1.28 -12.56
CA GLY A 26 -10.92 -2.45 -12.41
C GLY A 26 -12.15 -2.14 -11.56
N GLU A 27 -12.52 -3.06 -10.67
CA GLU A 27 -13.65 -2.90 -9.74
C GLU A 27 -13.42 -1.85 -8.63
N GLN A 28 -12.24 -1.22 -8.60
CA GLN A 28 -11.86 -0.19 -7.63
C GLN A 28 -12.05 -0.59 -6.15
N GLY A 29 -11.70 -1.83 -5.82
CA GLY A 29 -11.79 -2.37 -4.46
C GLY A 29 -10.89 -1.65 -3.44
N ILE A 30 -11.28 -1.74 -2.16
CA ILE A 30 -10.54 -1.23 -1.01
C ILE A 30 -9.77 -2.40 -0.37
N TRP A 31 -8.50 -2.16 -0.08
CA TRP A 31 -7.57 -3.17 0.43
C TRP A 31 -6.89 -2.68 1.71
N ILE A 32 -6.50 -3.63 2.56
CA ILE A 32 -5.62 -3.40 3.69
C ILE A 32 -4.30 -4.16 3.49
N ARG A 33 -3.19 -3.58 3.92
CA ARG A 33 -1.87 -4.23 3.90
C ARG A 33 -1.04 -3.76 5.10
N PRO A 34 -0.21 -4.61 5.72
CA PRO A 34 0.70 -4.15 6.78
C PRO A 34 1.57 -2.98 6.29
N LEU A 35 1.72 -1.95 7.12
CA LEU A 35 2.49 -0.75 6.78
C LEU A 35 3.92 -1.09 6.36
N LYS A 36 4.57 -1.99 7.11
CA LYS A 36 5.93 -2.47 6.81
C LYS A 36 6.06 -3.08 5.42
N MET A 37 5.04 -3.80 4.95
CA MET A 37 5.04 -4.38 3.59
C MET A 37 4.72 -3.33 2.53
N PHE A 38 3.92 -2.32 2.87
CA PHE A 38 3.58 -1.23 1.96
C PHE A 38 4.80 -0.35 1.67
N GLU A 39 5.60 -0.04 2.69
CA GLU A 39 6.82 0.78 2.59
C GLU A 39 8.07 0.00 2.12
N GLU A 40 7.92 -1.30 1.90
CA GLU A 40 9.02 -2.19 1.56
C GLU A 40 9.64 -1.87 0.19
N THR A 41 10.96 -2.04 0.08
CA THR A 41 11.66 -2.15 -1.20
C THR A 41 11.62 -3.58 -1.69
N ILE A 42 11.12 -3.80 -2.91
CA ILE A 42 11.06 -5.11 -3.57
C ILE A 42 12.05 -5.21 -4.71
N GLU A 43 12.44 -6.44 -5.04
CA GLU A 43 13.13 -6.75 -6.28
C GLU A 43 12.12 -7.17 -7.35
N ARG A 44 12.21 -6.54 -8.53
CA ARG A 44 11.46 -6.93 -9.73
C ARG A 44 12.37 -6.83 -10.93
N ASP A 45 12.46 -7.92 -11.70
CA ASP A 45 13.31 -8.00 -12.89
C ASP A 45 14.78 -7.58 -12.63
N GLY A 46 15.31 -7.92 -11.46
CA GLY A 46 16.68 -7.60 -11.02
C GLY A 46 16.88 -6.14 -10.54
N ILE A 47 15.81 -5.35 -10.46
CA ILE A 47 15.85 -3.95 -10.01
C ILE A 47 15.20 -3.84 -8.63
N GLN A 48 15.85 -3.12 -7.71
CA GLN A 48 15.25 -2.77 -6.42
C GLN A 48 14.45 -1.47 -6.54
N LEU A 49 13.17 -1.51 -6.15
CA LEU A 49 12.28 -0.35 -6.14
C LEU A 49 11.36 -0.36 -4.93
N LYS A 50 10.86 0.80 -4.52
CA LYS A 50 9.78 0.87 -3.52
C LYS A 50 8.56 0.15 -4.06
N ARG A 51 7.88 -0.62 -3.20
CA ARG A 51 6.65 -1.34 -3.59
C ARG A 51 5.56 -0.38 -4.05
N PHE A 52 5.46 0.76 -3.37
CA PHE A 52 4.59 1.87 -3.75
C PHE A 52 5.42 3.15 -3.80
N GLU A 53 5.15 3.96 -4.82
CA GLU A 53 5.75 5.28 -5.00
C GLU A 53 4.64 6.32 -4.94
N PHE A 54 4.88 7.39 -4.19
CA PHE A 54 3.96 8.52 -4.13
C PHE A 54 4.04 9.28 -5.46
N VAL A 55 2.89 9.55 -6.03
CA VAL A 55 2.75 10.37 -7.24
C VAL A 55 1.94 11.60 -6.87
N GLU A 56 2.47 12.77 -7.22
CA GLU A 56 1.72 14.03 -7.15
C GLU A 56 0.74 14.11 -8.34
N ASP A 57 -0.40 14.76 -8.12
CA ASP A 57 -1.38 15.09 -9.18
C ASP A 57 -0.84 16.17 -10.14
#